data_AF-A0A6I1NUP1-F1
#
_entry.id   AF-A0A6I1NUP1-F1
#
_cell.length_a   1.000
_cell.length_b   1.000
_cell.length_c   1.000
_cell.angle_alpha   90.00
_cell.angle_beta   90.00
_cell.angle_gamma   90.00
#
_symmetry.space_group_name_H-M   'P 1'
#
loop_
_entity.id
_entity.type
_entity.pdbx_description
1 polymer ?
#
loop_
_entity_poly.entity_id
_entity_poly.type
_entity_poly.pdbx_seq_one_letter_code
_entity_poly.pdbx_strand_id
1 'polypeptide(L)' 'DLQAIGAHNATAGRGRGLMGKAAWRKVEAAYEKHRRDGKLPASYEVVYGHAWKGSGKKVAKMTDDGRQVIEFVKKAPRAD' A
#
# COMPACT_ATOMS: atom_id res chain seq x y z
N ASP A 1 -11.20 -10.98 6.28
CA ASP A 1 -9.80 -11.22 6.70
C ASP A 1 -8.81 -10.50 5.77
N LEU A 2 -8.41 -11.06 4.62
CA LEU A 2 -7.47 -10.39 3.68
C LEU A 2 -7.98 -9.05 3.10
N GLN A 3 -9.28 -8.91 2.87
CA GLN A 3 -9.82 -7.64 2.37
C GLN A 3 -9.75 -6.52 3.42
N ALA A 4 -9.81 -6.87 4.71
CA ALA A 4 -9.75 -5.90 5.81
C ALA A 4 -8.35 -5.29 5.98
N ILE A 5 -7.31 -6.02 5.57
CA ILE A 5 -5.92 -5.51 5.53
C ILE A 5 -5.61 -4.75 4.24
N GLY A 6 -6.62 -4.46 3.41
CA GLY A 6 -6.46 -3.69 2.17
C GLY A 6 -5.80 -4.46 1.02
N ALA A 7 -5.81 -5.80 1.04
CA ALA A 7 -5.27 -6.60 -0.05
C ALA A 7 -6.12 -6.41 -1.33
N HIS A 8 -5.68 -5.50 -2.19
CA HIS A 8 -6.28 -5.23 -3.49
C HIS A 8 -5.23 -5.40 -4.59
N ASN A 9 -5.66 -5.88 -5.76
CA ASN A 9 -4.76 -6.05 -6.88
C ASN A 9 -4.40 -4.68 -7.48
N ALA A 10 -3.18 -4.21 -7.27
CA ALA A 10 -2.66 -2.94 -7.78
C ALA A 10 -1.94 -3.05 -9.13
N THR A 11 -1.91 -4.23 -9.74
CA THR A 11 -1.15 -4.49 -10.99
C THR A 11 -1.68 -3.63 -12.15
N ALA A 12 -0.77 -2.93 -12.84
CA ALA A 12 -1.09 -2.22 -14.07
C ALA A 12 -1.48 -3.25 -15.16
N GLY A 13 -2.75 -3.24 -15.58
CA GLY A 13 -3.32 -4.25 -16.47
C GLY A 13 -4.26 -5.26 -15.80
N ARG A 14 -4.57 -5.09 -14.51
CA ARG A 14 -5.59 -5.92 -13.86
C ARG A 14 -6.93 -5.85 -14.61
N GLY A 15 -7.66 -6.96 -14.62
CA GLY A 15 -9.04 -6.99 -15.09
C GLY A 15 -9.88 -5.95 -14.35
N ARG A 16 -10.67 -5.17 -15.07
CA ARG A 16 -11.63 -4.23 -14.47
C ARG A 16 -12.87 -5.01 -14.03
N GLY A 17 -13.26 -4.88 -12.77
CA GLY A 17 -14.45 -5.52 -12.21
C GLY A 17 -14.18 -6.86 -11.53
N LEU A 18 -15.26 -7.53 -11.15
CA LEU A 18 -15.21 -8.83 -10.48
C LEU A 18 -14.90 -9.95 -11.49
N MET A 19 -14.21 -10.98 -11.01
CA MET A 19 -13.93 -12.16 -11.82
C MET A 19 -15.23 -12.92 -12.13
N GLY A 20 -15.47 -13.22 -13.40
CA GLY A 20 -16.70 -13.88 -13.85
C GLY A 20 -16.78 -15.36 -13.44
N LYS A 21 -18.00 -15.88 -13.31
CA LYS A 21 -18.29 -17.28 -12.91
C LYS A 21 -17.52 -18.33 -13.73
N ALA A 22 -17.46 -18.17 -15.05
CA ALA A 22 -16.77 -19.11 -15.93
C ALA A 22 -15.25 -19.11 -15.70
N ALA A 23 -14.65 -17.93 -15.51
CA ALA A 23 -13.24 -17.82 -15.14
C ALA A 23 -12.98 -18.44 -13.76
N TRP A 24 -13.87 -18.22 -12.80
CA TRP A 24 -13.79 -18.83 -11.47
C TRP A 24 -13.77 -20.36 -11.50
N ARG A 25 -14.67 -20.97 -12.28
CA ARG A 25 -14.67 -22.44 -12.42
C ARG A 25 -13.39 -23.00 -13.04
N LYS A 26 -12.75 -22.26 -13.95
CA LYS A 26 -11.46 -22.67 -14.53
C LYS A 26 -10.35 -22.64 -13.47
N VAL A 27 -10.31 -21.60 -12.64
CA VAL A 27 -9.35 -21.50 -11.52
C VAL A 27 -9.57 -22.64 -10.54
N GLU A 28 -10.81 -22.87 -10.11
CA GLU A 28 -11.17 -23.95 -9.19
C GLU A 28 -10.74 -25.32 -9.74
N ALA A 29 -11.12 -25.66 -10.98
CA ALA A 29 -10.77 -26.94 -11.59
C ALA A 29 -9.26 -27.14 -11.79
N ALA A 30 -8.52 -26.07 -12.12
CA ALA A 30 -7.07 -26.14 -12.23
C ALA A 30 -6.42 -26.35 -10.85
N TYR A 31 -6.92 -25.63 -9.85
CA TYR A 31 -6.32 -25.61 -8.52
C TYR A 31 -6.61 -26.86 -7.69
N GLU A 32 -7.76 -27.48 -7.93
CA GLU A 32 -8.19 -28.73 -7.27
C GLU A 32 -7.17 -29.86 -7.40
N LYS A 33 -6.38 -29.88 -8.48
CA LYS A 33 -5.29 -30.84 -8.70
C LYS A 33 -4.20 -30.79 -7.63
N HIS A 34 -4.13 -29.71 -6.85
CA HIS A 34 -3.16 -29.53 -5.78
C HIS A 34 -3.69 -29.91 -4.40
N ARG A 35 -4.95 -30.38 -4.28
CA ARG A 35 -5.51 -30.78 -2.99
C ARG A 35 -4.73 -31.94 -2.38
N ARG A 36 -4.35 -31.79 -1.11
CA ARG A 36 -3.69 -32.83 -0.31
C ARG A 36 -4.32 -32.82 1.08
N ASP A 37 -4.63 -34.00 1.61
CA ASP A 37 -5.24 -34.18 2.93
C ASP A 37 -6.49 -33.29 3.15
N GLY A 38 -7.33 -33.19 2.11
CA GLY A 38 -8.55 -32.39 2.12
C GLY A 38 -8.35 -30.87 2.01
N LYS A 39 -7.11 -30.37 1.91
CA LYS A 39 -6.78 -28.93 1.90
C LYS A 39 -6.09 -28.49 0.62
N LEU A 40 -6.28 -27.23 0.24
CA LEU A 40 -5.57 -26.58 -0.86
C LEU A 40 -4.37 -25.78 -0.30
N PRO A 41 -3.18 -25.89 -0.90
CA PRO A 41 -1.98 -25.23 -0.38
C PRO A 41 -1.98 -23.74 -0.74
N ALA A 42 -1.78 -22.86 0.24
CA ALA A 42 -1.59 -21.42 0.01
C ALA A 42 -0.28 -20.94 0.66
N SER A 43 0.45 -20.06 -0.02
CA SER A 43 1.72 -19.50 0.47
C SER A 43 1.69 -17.99 0.31
N TYR A 44 2.21 -17.28 1.31
CA TYR A 44 2.19 -15.83 1.37
C TYR A 44 3.56 -15.31 1.81
N GLU A 45 3.95 -14.17 1.26
CA GLU A 45 5.10 -13.41 1.73
C GLU A 45 4.62 -12.21 2.54
N VAL A 46 5.21 -11.99 3.70
CA VAL A 46 4.87 -10.87 4.58
C VAL A 46 6.03 -9.89 4.59
N VAL A 47 5.80 -8.71 4.02
CA VAL A 47 6.76 -7.60 4.05
C VAL A 47 6.37 -6.66 5.18
N TYR A 48 7.28 -6.47 6.14
CA TYR A 48 7.09 -5.58 7.27
C TYR A 48 7.98 -4.34 7.15
N GLY A 49 7.38 -3.15 7.15
CA GLY A 49 8.09 -1.89 7.20
C GLY A 49 7.88 -1.22 8.55
N HIS A 50 8.97 -0.84 9.21
CA HIS A 50 8.92 0.02 10.39
C HIS A 50 9.44 1.40 10.02
N ALA A 51 8.66 2.44 10.30
CA ALA A 51 9.03 3.82 10.05
C ALA A 51 8.87 4.66 11.32
N TRP A 52 9.86 5.50 11.58
CA TRP A 52 9.83 6.46 12.68
C TRP A 52 9.31 7.80 12.15
N LYS A 53 8.40 8.41 12.90
CA LYS A 53 7.98 9.79 12.63
C LYS A 53 9.21 10.69 12.82
N GLY A 54 9.57 11.44 11.78
CA GLY A 54 10.64 12.44 11.89
C GLY A 54 10.38 13.39 13.06
N SER A 55 11.45 13.85 13.71
CA SER A 55 11.39 14.85 14.79
C SER A 55 10.39 15.94 14.39
N GLY A 56 9.38 16.19 15.24
CA GLY A 56 8.26 17.05 14.91
C GLY A 56 8.72 18.34 14.22
N LYS A 57 8.03 18.73 13.14
CA LYS A 57 8.25 20.05 12.51
C LYS A 57 8.32 21.07 13.64
N LYS A 58 9.37 21.91 13.66
CA LYS A 58 9.42 23.08 14.53
C LYS A 58 8.05 23.74 14.46
N VAL A 59 7.39 23.89 15.62
CA VAL A 59 6.09 24.54 15.69
C VAL A 59 6.26 25.86 14.94
N ALA A 60 5.51 26.02 13.85
CA ALA A 60 5.67 27.19 13.04
C ALA A 60 5.41 28.41 13.94
N LYS A 61 6.26 29.42 13.85
CA LYS A 61 6.07 30.63 14.66
C LYS A 61 4.72 31.23 14.26
N MET A 62 3.83 31.36 15.23
CA MET A 62 2.55 32.06 15.05
C MET A 62 2.74 33.51 15.46
N THR A 63 2.06 34.42 14.78
CA THR A 63 1.83 35.78 15.27
C THR A 63 0.74 35.77 16.34
N ASP A 64 0.67 36.80 17.18
CA ASP A 64 -0.34 36.92 18.23
C ASP A 64 -1.79 36.96 17.68
N ASP A 65 -1.97 37.26 16.40
CA ASP A 65 -3.26 37.23 15.69
C ASP A 65 -3.57 35.91 14.96
N GLY A 66 -2.76 34.87 15.18
CA GLY A 66 -3.02 33.51 14.70
C GLY A 66 -2.54 33.19 13.28
N ARG A 67 -1.76 34.05 12.64
CA ARG A 67 -1.16 33.76 11.32
C ARG A 67 0.15 32.99 11.47
N GLN A 68 0.41 32.09 10.51
CA GLN A 68 1.64 31.31 10.44
C GLN A 68 2.76 32.09 9.72
N VAL A 69 3.94 32.20 10.34
CA VAL A 69 5.15 32.71 9.69
C VAL A 69 5.85 31.58 8.94
N ILE A 70 5.97 31.73 7.61
CA ILE A 70 6.74 30.83 6.74
C ILE A 70 8.00 31.58 6.28
N GLU A 71 9.17 31.13 6.72
CA GLU A 71 10.45 31.66 6.26
C GLU A 71 10.92 30.91 5.01
N PHE A 72 11.00 31.61 3.88
CA PHE A 72 11.56 31.05 2.65
C PHE A 72 13.07 31.26 2.64
N VAL A 73 13.82 30.22 3.02
CA VAL A 73 15.29 30.22 2.84
C VAL A 73 15.61 29.83 1.40
N LYS A 74 16.17 30.76 0.61
CA LYS A 74 16.70 30.46 -0.72
C LYS A 74 17.89 29.52 -0.56
N LYS A 75 17.77 28.28 -1.05
CA LYS A 75 18.90 27.34 -1.09
C LYS A 75 20.00 27.92 -1.99
N ALA A 76 21.24 27.95 -1.50
CA ALA A 76 22.38 28.40 -2.30
C ALA A 76 22.47 27.56 -3.59
N PRO A 77 22.85 28.18 -4.73
CA PRO A 77 23.09 27.42 -5.95
C PRO A 77 24.16 26.36 -5.67
N ARG A 78 23.92 25.16 -6.19
CA ARG A 78 24.90 24.07 -6.11
C ARG A 78 26.10 24.50 -6.94
N ALA A 79 27.28 24.62 -6.33
CA ALA A 79 28.52 24.77 -7.08
C ALA A 79 28.77 23.47 -7.85
N ASP A 80 28.98 23.61 -9.14
CA ASP A 80 29.49 22.59 -10.05
C ASP A 80 30.94 22.23 -9.74
#